data_AF-A0A9X6AEX1-F1
#
_entry.id   AF-A0A9X6AEX1-F1
#
_cell.length_a   1.000
_cell.length_b   1.000
_cell.length_c   1.000
_cell.angle_alpha   90.00
_cell.angle_beta   90.00
_cell.angle_gamma   90.00
#
_symmetry.space_group_name_H-M   'P 1'
#
loop_
_entity.id
_entity.type
_entity.pdbx_description
1 polymer ?
#
loop_
_entity_poly.entity_id
_entity_poly.type
_entity_poly.pdbx_seq_one_letter_code
_entity_poly.pdbx_strand_id
1 'polypeptide(L)'
;ASHDPQRGTLNSGTFNIAGDGVLLLSQCARRLGRPTVPLLLPALSWAGTAVRTLGVTDFSPEQLRLLTHGRVVSTNQMRETLGYKPRYSTAETFADFARSRGPGLLPPEALAGAVDRIAALRFVGGGPPPTLSAN
;
A
#
# COMPACT_ATOMS: atom_id res chain seq x y z
N ALA A 1 13.63 -29.39 16.81
CA ALA A 1 13.45 -28.11 17.52
C ALA A 1 14.42 -27.11 16.90
N SER A 2 13.92 -26.18 16.09
CA SER A 2 14.71 -25.10 15.52
C SER A 2 15.02 -24.10 16.63
N HIS A 3 16.30 -24.01 17.03
CA HIS A 3 16.76 -23.00 17.96
C HIS A 3 16.71 -21.63 17.26
N ASP A 4 15.84 -20.75 17.76
CA ASP A 4 15.87 -19.33 17.41
C ASP A 4 17.15 -18.73 18.05
N PRO A 5 17.98 -17.98 17.30
CA PRO A 5 19.25 -17.48 17.82
C PRO A 5 19.02 -16.57 19.04
N GLN A 6 19.65 -16.93 20.16
CA GLN A 6 19.73 -16.06 21.35
C GLN A 6 20.47 -14.78 20.95
N ARG A 7 19.79 -13.64 21.03
CA ARG A 7 20.37 -12.33 20.71
C ARG A 7 21.55 -12.06 21.62
N GLY A 8 22.71 -11.90 20.99
CA GLY A 8 23.99 -11.67 21.64
C GLY A 8 23.94 -10.44 22.54
N THR A 9 24.61 -10.61 23.68
CA THR A 9 24.93 -9.63 24.71
C THR A 9 25.47 -8.32 24.12
N LEU A 10 24.85 -7.20 24.52
CA LEU A 10 25.43 -5.84 24.64
C LEU A 10 26.51 -5.48 23.59
N ASN A 11 26.10 -4.99 22.41
CA ASN A 11 26.69 -3.82 21.71
C ASN A 11 26.39 -3.70 20.19
N SER A 12 25.66 -4.62 19.55
CA SER A 12 25.09 -4.34 18.19
C SER A 12 23.99 -5.33 17.83
N GLY A 13 22.74 -4.84 17.80
CA GLY A 13 21.57 -5.61 17.36
C GLY A 13 20.78 -4.81 16.32
N THR A 14 20.06 -5.50 15.43
CA THR A 14 19.16 -4.84 14.48
C THR A 14 17.83 -4.51 15.16
N PHE A 15 17.46 -3.23 15.17
CA PHE A 15 16.22 -2.74 15.77
C PHE A 15 15.28 -2.20 14.70
N ASN A 16 14.00 -2.49 14.83
CA ASN A 16 12.97 -1.85 14.01
C ASN A 16 12.63 -0.49 14.60
N ILE A 17 12.71 0.54 13.78
CA ILE A 17 12.35 1.91 14.15
C ILE A 17 11.14 2.32 13.33
N ALA A 18 10.04 2.64 14.00
CA ALA A 18 8.83 3.17 13.38
C ALA A 18 8.05 4.00 14.41
N GLY A 19 7.24 4.93 13.92
CA GLY A 19 6.26 5.63 14.76
C GLY A 19 5.19 4.67 15.28
N ASP A 20 4.47 5.09 16.32
CA ASP A 20 3.38 4.27 16.84
C ASP A 20 2.21 4.18 15.84
N GLY A 21 1.55 3.03 15.82
CA GLY A 21 0.43 2.74 14.94
C GLY A 21 0.82 2.20 13.55
N VAL A 22 -0.20 1.74 12.82
CA VAL A 22 -0.06 1.12 11.49
C VAL A 22 -0.95 1.88 10.50
N LEU A 23 -0.44 2.10 9.29
CA LEU A 23 -1.23 2.62 8.17
C LEU A 23 -1.26 1.63 7.01
N LEU A 24 -2.44 1.43 6.45
CA LEU A 24 -2.63 0.66 5.23
C LEU A 24 -2.23 1.48 4.01
N LEU A 25 -1.72 0.80 2.97
CA LEU A 25 -1.39 1.45 1.70
C LEU A 25 -2.59 2.19 1.10
N SER A 26 -3.80 1.64 1.22
CA SER A 26 -5.03 2.28 0.75
C SER A 26 -5.37 3.56 1.51
N GLN A 27 -5.07 3.63 2.81
CA GLN A 27 -5.23 4.85 3.60
C GLN A 27 -4.20 5.90 3.20
N CYS A 28 -2.95 5.49 2.97
CA CYS A 28 -1.90 6.37 2.45
C CYS A 28 -2.28 6.97 1.10
N ALA A 29 -2.75 6.16 0.16
CA ALA A 29 -3.17 6.61 -1.17
C ALA A 29 -4.30 7.64 -1.10
N ARG A 30 -5.36 7.37 -0.30
CA ARG A 30 -6.47 8.31 -0.10
C ARG A 30 -6.00 9.64 0.50
N ARG A 31 -5.13 9.61 1.51
CA ARG A 31 -4.57 10.82 2.14
C ARG A 31 -3.71 11.66 1.19
N LEU A 32 -3.11 11.03 0.17
CA LEU A 32 -2.37 11.71 -0.90
C LEU A 32 -3.25 12.14 -2.08
N GLY A 33 -4.57 11.95 -2.01
CA GLY A 33 -5.47 12.23 -3.13
C GLY A 33 -5.23 11.33 -4.35
N ARG A 34 -4.59 10.16 -4.16
CA ARG A 34 -4.34 9.19 -5.22
C ARG A 34 -5.45 8.15 -5.22
N PRO A 35 -6.16 7.94 -6.33
CA PRO A 35 -7.17 6.92 -6.36
C PRO A 35 -6.53 5.54 -6.37
N THR A 36 -7.30 4.60 -5.84
CA THR A 36 -6.93 3.20 -5.73
C THR A 36 -7.86 2.39 -6.59
N VAL A 37 -7.30 1.65 -7.55
CA VAL A 37 -8.06 0.71 -8.36
C VAL A 37 -7.84 -0.71 -7.82
N PRO A 38 -8.92 -1.48 -7.58
CA PRO A 38 -8.79 -2.86 -7.16
C PRO A 38 -8.28 -3.72 -8.33
N LEU A 39 -7.00 -4.10 -8.28
CA LEU A 39 -6.39 -4.99 -9.27
C LEU A 39 -6.64 -6.45 -8.90
N LEU A 40 -7.18 -7.22 -9.84
CA LEU A 40 -7.20 -8.68 -9.74
C LEU A 40 -5.78 -9.21 -9.99
N LEU A 41 -5.36 -10.26 -9.25
CA LEU A 41 -4.00 -10.82 -9.33
C LEU A 41 -3.51 -11.16 -10.76
N PRO A 42 -4.34 -11.67 -11.70
CA PRO A 42 -3.91 -11.88 -13.09
C PRO A 42 -3.61 -10.57 -13.84
N ALA A 43 -4.30 -9.48 -13.47
CA ALA A 43 -4.12 -8.16 -14.06
C ALA A 43 -2.87 -7.43 -13.50
N LEU A 44 -2.28 -7.89 -12.40
CA LEU A 44 -1.04 -7.33 -11.84
C LEU A 44 0.14 -7.46 -12.82
N SER A 45 0.22 -8.59 -13.53
CA SER A 45 1.26 -8.84 -14.53
C SER A 45 1.15 -7.87 -15.72
N TRP A 46 -0.07 -7.57 -16.15
CA TRP A 46 -0.35 -6.62 -17.25
C TRP A 46 -0.15 -5.18 -16.82
N ALA A 47 -0.61 -4.83 -15.61
CA ALA A 47 -0.40 -3.50 -15.03
C ALA A 47 1.09 -3.21 -14.82
N GLY A 48 1.88 -4.19 -14.38
CA GLY A 48 3.33 -4.06 -14.24
C GLY A 48 4.01 -3.73 -15.56
N THR A 49 3.65 -4.42 -16.65
CA THR A 49 4.16 -4.13 -18.01
C THR A 49 3.76 -2.72 -18.47
N ALA A 50 2.51 -2.32 -18.28
CA ALA A 50 2.04 -1.00 -18.68
C ALA A 50 2.71 0.15 -17.90
N VAL A 51 2.90 -0.02 -16.59
CA VAL A 51 3.59 0.96 -15.71
C VAL A 51 5.06 1.11 -16.13
N ARG A 52 5.72 0.01 -16.50
CA ARG A 52 7.09 0.00 -17.03
C ARG A 52 7.22 0.74 -18.36
N THR A 53 6.25 0.57 -19.26
CA THR A 53 6.23 1.30 -20.54
C THR A 53 5.99 2.81 -20.36
N LEU A 54 5.32 3.22 -19.27
CA LEU A 54 5.00 4.62 -18.97
C LEU A 54 6.09 5.35 -18.16
N GLY A 55 7.21 4.70 -17.83
CA GLY A 55 8.33 5.34 -17.10
C GLY A 55 8.01 5.73 -15.65
N VAL A 56 6.86 5.29 -15.12
CA VAL A 56 6.46 5.52 -13.72
C VAL A 56 7.07 4.38 -12.90
N THR A 57 8.13 4.67 -12.14
CA THR A 57 8.86 3.79 -11.19
C THR A 57 8.44 2.32 -11.17
N ASP A 58 9.30 1.44 -11.69
CA ASP A 58 9.14 -0.02 -11.67
C ASP A 58 9.02 -0.55 -10.23
N PHE A 59 7.89 -1.20 -9.90
CA PHE A 59 7.78 -2.06 -8.72
C PHE A 59 8.07 -3.51 -9.14
N SER A 60 9.11 -4.13 -8.56
CA SER A 60 9.38 -5.57 -8.75
C SER A 60 8.19 -6.41 -8.25
N PRO A 61 7.88 -7.56 -8.87
CA PRO A 61 6.91 -8.53 -8.35
C PRO A 61 7.14 -8.89 -6.88
N GLU A 62 8.39 -8.88 -6.41
CA GLU A 62 8.73 -9.11 -5.00
C GLU A 62 8.28 -7.95 -4.11
N GLN A 63 8.48 -6.71 -4.54
CA GLN A 63 8.00 -5.52 -3.85
C GLN A 63 6.47 -5.48 -3.80
N LEU A 64 5.80 -5.88 -4.87
CA LEU A 64 4.34 -6.04 -4.88
C LEU A 64 3.88 -7.11 -3.88
N ARG A 65 4.54 -8.27 -3.83
CA ARG A 65 4.23 -9.31 -2.82
C ARG A 65 4.40 -8.80 -1.38
N LEU A 66 5.40 -7.95 -1.13
CA LEU A 66 5.60 -7.31 0.17
C LEU A 66 4.46 -6.35 0.53
N LEU A 67 3.87 -5.66 -0.45
CA LEU A 67 2.74 -4.76 -0.25
C LEU A 67 1.41 -5.52 -0.06
N THR A 68 1.22 -6.65 -0.74
CA THR A 68 -0.02 -7.44 -0.67
C THR A 68 -0.27 -8.03 0.72
N HIS A 69 0.77 -8.51 1.39
CA HIS A 69 0.62 -9.22 2.67
C HIS A 69 0.59 -8.31 3.90
N GLY A 70 0.88 -7.01 3.74
CA GLY A 70 1.01 -6.07 4.84
C GLY A 70 2.18 -6.41 5.76
N ARG A 71 3.17 -5.53 5.87
CA ARG A 71 4.32 -5.74 6.76
C ARG A 71 4.32 -4.71 7.87
N VAL A 72 4.14 -5.19 9.09
CA VAL A 72 4.29 -4.41 10.31
C VAL A 72 5.52 -4.91 11.06
N VAL A 73 6.22 -4.01 11.73
CA VAL A 73 7.42 -4.32 12.49
C VAL A 73 7.17 -4.08 13.97
N SER A 74 7.66 -4.97 14.83
CA SER A 74 7.58 -4.75 16.29
C SER A 74 8.57 -3.67 16.70
N THR A 75 8.07 -2.64 17.37
CA THR A 75 8.84 -1.50 17.89
C THR A 75 9.09 -1.60 19.40
N ASN A 76 8.86 -2.76 20.02
CA ASN A 76 9.03 -2.91 21.48
C ASN A 76 10.47 -2.65 21.91
N GLN A 77 11.45 -3.26 21.23
CA GLN A 77 12.87 -3.09 21.56
C GLN A 77 13.38 -1.66 21.34
N MET A 78 12.77 -0.90 20.41
CA MET A 78 13.09 0.51 20.26
C MET A 78 12.81 1.29 21.56
N ARG A 79 11.71 0.97 22.25
CA ARG A 79 11.34 1.60 23.53
C ARG A 79 12.08 0.99 24.70
N GLU A 80 12.09 -0.35 24.80
CA GLU A 80 12.59 -1.08 25.97
C GLU A 80 14.12 -1.16 26.01
N THR A 81 14.76 -1.30 24.86
CA THR A 81 16.23 -1.46 24.77
C THR A 81 16.93 -0.14 24.45
N LEU A 82 16.40 0.64 23.50
CA LEU A 82 17.04 1.91 23.10
C LEU A 82 16.53 3.12 23.89
N GLY A 83 15.43 3.00 24.63
CA GLY A 83 14.78 4.15 25.28
C GLY A 83 14.22 5.19 24.30
N TYR A 84 14.19 4.88 23.00
CA TYR A 84 13.83 5.83 21.95
C TYR A 84 12.32 5.91 21.78
N LYS A 85 11.79 7.13 21.83
CA LYS A 85 10.39 7.45 21.55
C LYS A 85 10.32 8.43 20.38
N PRO A 86 9.83 8.00 19.21
CA PRO A 86 9.64 8.88 18.07
C PRO A 86 8.76 10.08 18.45
N ARG A 87 9.08 11.27 17.93
CA ARG A 87 8.26 12.47 18.11
C ARG A 87 6.89 12.35 17.43
N TYR A 88 6.82 11.61 16.33
CA TYR A 88 5.62 11.45 15.52
C TYR A 88 5.21 9.98 15.44
N SER A 89 3.91 9.74 15.52
CA SER A 89 3.30 8.46 15.14
C SER A 89 3.49 8.16 13.66
N THR A 90 3.21 6.92 13.24
CA THR A 90 3.21 6.53 11.82
C THR A 90 2.26 7.41 11.01
N ALA A 91 1.11 7.77 11.58
CA ALA A 91 0.11 8.60 10.92
C ALA A 91 0.57 10.05 10.75
N GLU A 92 1.19 10.63 11.77
CA GLU A 92 1.71 12.00 11.74
C GLU A 92 2.94 12.12 10.82
N THR A 93 3.85 11.15 10.88
CA THR A 93 5.00 11.07 9.97
C THR A 93 4.54 11.03 8.51
N PHE A 94 3.49 10.25 8.22
CA PHE A 94 2.92 10.19 6.87
C PHE A 94 2.24 11.51 6.48
N ALA A 95 1.54 12.16 7.40
CA ALA A 95 0.92 13.46 7.14
C ALA A 95 1.98 14.53 6.84
N ASP A 96 3.09 14.53 7.56
CA ASP A 96 4.24 15.40 7.30
C ASP A 96 4.85 15.16 5.92
N PHE A 97 5.11 13.88 5.59
CA PHE A 97 5.54 13.47 4.26
C PHE A 97 4.58 13.94 3.16
N ALA A 98 3.27 13.77 3.36
CA ALA A 98 2.26 14.19 2.39
C ALA A 98 2.29 15.70 2.15
N ARG A 99 2.50 16.52 3.19
CA ARG A 99 2.67 17.97 3.04
C ARG A 99 3.90 18.35 2.21
N SER A 100 4.98 17.57 2.30
CA SER A 100 6.20 17.79 1.53
C SER A 100 6.10 17.37 0.06
N ARG A 101 5.10 16.56 -0.30
CA ARG A 101 4.83 16.12 -1.67
C ARG A 101 3.76 17.02 -2.29
N GLY A 102 4.15 17.83 -3.27
CA GLY A 102 3.22 18.58 -4.12
C GLY A 102 2.22 17.67 -4.89
N PRO A 103 1.34 18.25 -5.73
CA PRO A 103 0.29 17.51 -6.43
C PRO A 103 0.89 16.29 -7.17
N GLY A 104 0.17 15.17 -7.14
CA GLY A 104 0.68 13.83 -7.48
C GLY A 104 1.33 13.70 -8.87
N LEU A 105 1.98 12.56 -9.10
CA LEU A 105 2.76 12.27 -10.33
C LEU A 105 1.92 12.23 -11.62
N LEU A 106 0.60 12.25 -11.54
CA LEU A 106 -0.31 12.17 -12.69
C LEU A 106 -1.33 13.31 -12.62
N PRO A 107 -1.70 13.90 -13.78
CA PRO A 107 -2.76 14.91 -13.85
C PRO A 107 -4.08 14.35 -13.30
N PRO A 108 -4.83 15.10 -12.48
CA PRO A 108 -6.09 14.64 -11.87
C PRO A 108 -7.11 14.11 -12.88
N GLU A 109 -7.21 14.76 -14.05
CA GLU A 109 -8.14 14.38 -15.12
C GLU A 109 -7.83 13.01 -15.74
N ALA A 110 -6.56 12.71 -16.00
CA ALA A 110 -6.13 11.42 -16.56
C ALA A 110 -6.40 10.28 -15.57
N LEU A 111 -6.23 10.60 -14.29
CA LEU A 111 -6.36 9.68 -13.18
C LEU A 111 -7.84 9.37 -12.89
N ALA A 112 -8.72 10.38 -12.91
CA ALA A 112 -10.17 10.19 -12.82
C ALA A 112 -10.71 9.35 -13.97
N GLY A 113 -10.37 9.69 -15.23
CA GLY A 113 -10.83 8.93 -16.40
C GLY A 113 -10.34 7.48 -16.43
N ALA A 114 -9.16 7.19 -15.87
CA ALA A 114 -8.68 5.82 -15.70
C ALA A 114 -9.48 5.04 -14.64
N VAL A 115 -9.76 5.68 -13.50
CA VAL A 115 -10.55 5.08 -12.41
C VAL A 115 -11.98 4.79 -12.87
N ASP A 116 -12.62 5.74 -13.55
CA ASP A 116 -13.99 5.60 -14.04
C ASP A 116 -14.12 4.45 -15.04
N ARG A 117 -13.15 4.29 -15.95
CA ARG A 117 -13.10 3.14 -16.88
C ARG A 117 -12.98 1.81 -16.15
N ILE A 118 -12.17 1.74 -15.10
CA ILE A 118 -12.01 0.51 -14.31
C ILE A 118 -13.26 0.24 -13.45
N ALA A 119 -13.89 1.27 -12.90
CA ALA A 119 -15.15 1.15 -12.18
C ALA A 119 -16.26 0.64 -13.10
N ALA A 120 -16.35 1.16 -14.33
CA ALA A 120 -17.31 0.71 -15.35
C ALA A 120 -17.13 -0.77 -15.71
N LEU A 121 -15.89 -1.28 -15.75
CA LEU A 121 -15.61 -2.70 -15.97
C LEU A 121 -16.09 -3.60 -14.82
N ARG A 122 -16.22 -3.09 -13.59
CA ARG A 122 -16.78 -3.85 -12.45
C ARG A 122 -18.31 -3.95 -12.47
N PHE A 123 -19.01 -3.14 -13.27
CA PHE A 123 -20.47 -3.16 -13.38
C PHE A 123 -21.02 -4.06 -14.50
N VAL A 124 -20.18 -4.67 -15.34
CA VAL A 124 -20.60 -5.60 -16.42
C VAL A 124 -20.78 -7.05 -15.92
N GLY A 125 -20.99 -7.24 -14.60
CA GLY A 125 -21.11 -8.55 -13.95
C GLY A 125 -22.47 -8.84 -13.27
N GLY A 126 -23.54 -8.10 -13.57
CA GLY A 126 -24.89 -8.38 -13.10
C GLY A 126 -25.74 -8.99 -14.22
N GLY A 127 -26.22 -10.23 -14.01
CA GLY A 127 -26.94 -11.05 -15.00
C GLY A 127 -28.21 -10.43 -15.61
N PRO A 128 -28.80 -11.09 -16.62
CA PRO A 128 -29.93 -10.56 -17.39
C PRO A 128 -31.17 -10.34 -16.50
N PRO A 129 -32.01 -9.34 -16.80
CA PRO A 129 -33.23 -9.09 -16.03
C PRO A 129 -34.17 -10.30 -16.11
N PRO A 130 -34.92 -10.60 -15.02
CA PRO A 130 -35.88 -11.69 -15.05
C PRO A 130 -36.95 -11.41 -16.11
N THR A 131 -37.09 -12.33 -17.07
CA THR A 131 -38.22 -12.37 -17.99
C THR A 131 -39.48 -12.63 -17.18
N LEU A 132 -40.33 -11.61 -17.08
CA LEU A 132 -41.69 -11.74 -16.59
C LEU A 132 -42.47 -12.58 -17.62
N SER A 133 -42.62 -13.88 -17.36
CA SER A 133 -43.54 -14.74 -18.12
C SER A 133 -44.96 -14.44 -17.62
N ALA A 134 -45.69 -13.64 -18.40
CA ALA A 134 -47.14 -13.57 -18.32
C ALA A 134 -47.72 -14.54 -19.36
N ASN A 135 -48.58 -15.43 -18.88
CA ASN A 135 -49.38 -16.44 -19.58
C ASN A 135 -48.66 -17.73 -20.02
#